data_AF-A0A1C3WR50-F1
#
_entry.id   AF-A0A1C3WR50-F1
#
_cell.length_a   1.000
_cell.length_b   1.000
_cell.length_c   1.000
_cell.angle_alpha   90.00
_cell.angle_beta   90.00
_cell.angle_gamma   90.00
#
_symmetry.space_group_name_H-M   'P 1'
#
loop_
_entity.id
_entity.type
_entity.pdbx_description
1 polymer ?
#
loop_
_entity_poly.entity_id
_entity_poly.type
_entity_poly.pdbx_seq_one_letter_code
_entity_poly.pdbx_strand_id
1 'polypeptide(L)'
;MLPLLPFSNGDTPWHSSQYASLPLVYAQDASLEIAWSRVPLKLNSIAGEAIIPFVSQGYEGFDINEPEDCWLAERLLDTKATVLPTIDIEPYKVNE
;
A
#
# COMPACT_ATOMS: atom_id res chain seq x y z
N MET A 1 10.99 -20.22 12.36
CA MET A 1 10.62 -18.88 11.89
C MET A 1 11.89 -18.04 11.88
N LEU A 2 12.23 -17.39 10.76
CA LEU A 2 13.39 -16.50 10.65
C LEU A 2 12.91 -15.05 10.52
N PRO A 3 13.58 -14.06 11.14
CA PRO A 3 13.21 -12.65 10.98
C PRO A 3 13.35 -12.20 9.51
N LEU A 4 12.40 -11.37 9.06
CA LEU A 4 12.40 -10.80 7.70
C LEU A 4 13.64 -9.91 7.44
N LEU A 5 14.16 -9.26 8.48
CA LEU A 5 15.42 -8.52 8.44
C LEU A 5 16.50 -9.39 9.11
N PRO A 6 17.30 -10.17 8.36
CA PRO A 6 18.34 -11.03 8.92
C PRO A 6 19.56 -10.26 9.45
N PHE A 7 19.43 -8.94 9.61
CA PHE A 7 20.50 -8.01 9.88
C PHE A 7 20.51 -7.57 11.36
N SER A 8 21.52 -6.80 11.72
CA SER A 8 21.72 -6.22 13.05
C SER A 8 21.96 -4.71 12.97
N ASN A 9 21.67 -4.03 14.07
CA ASN A 9 22.14 -2.68 14.34
C ASN A 9 23.47 -2.76 15.09
N GLY A 10 24.59 -2.72 14.35
CA GLY A 10 25.90 -3.07 14.91
C GLY A 10 25.89 -4.52 15.41
N ASP A 11 26.16 -4.73 16.70
CA ASP A 11 26.19 -6.06 17.32
C ASP A 11 24.82 -6.56 17.82
N THR A 12 23.79 -5.71 17.80
CA THR A 12 22.45 -6.06 18.31
C THR A 12 21.51 -6.47 17.18
N PRO A 13 20.93 -7.67 17.17
CA PRO A 13 19.94 -8.06 16.16
C PRO A 13 18.75 -7.10 16.11
N TRP A 14 18.16 -6.89 14.92
CA TRP A 14 16.99 -6.00 14.79
C TRP A 14 15.80 -6.42 15.66
N HIS A 15 15.57 -7.72 15.84
CA HIS A 15 14.51 -8.24 16.71
C HIS A 15 14.72 -7.99 18.21
N SER A 16 15.93 -7.58 18.61
CA SER A 16 16.29 -7.17 19.98
C SER A 16 16.52 -5.66 20.10
N SER A 17 16.30 -4.90 19.02
CA SER A 17 16.46 -3.44 18.98
C SER A 17 15.18 -2.73 19.41
N GLN A 18 15.31 -1.54 19.99
CA GLN A 18 14.17 -0.67 20.30
C GLN A 18 13.49 -0.20 19.01
N TYR A 19 12.17 0.01 19.05
CA TYR A 19 11.42 0.45 17.87
C TYR A 19 12.01 1.72 17.20
N ALA A 20 12.44 2.69 18.00
CA ALA A 20 13.02 3.94 17.50
C ALA A 20 14.36 3.77 16.75
N SER A 21 15.05 2.65 16.92
CA SER A 21 16.29 2.36 16.18
C SER A 21 16.07 1.50 14.95
N LEU A 22 14.86 0.96 14.73
CA LEU A 22 14.54 0.18 13.55
C LEU A 22 14.56 1.06 12.29
N PRO A 23 14.99 0.51 11.14
CA PRO A 23 14.94 1.23 9.88
C PRO A 23 13.49 1.49 9.46
N LEU A 24 13.30 2.56 8.69
CA LEU A 24 12.02 2.80 8.03
C LEU A 24 11.77 1.70 7.00
N VAL A 25 10.62 1.06 7.08
CA VAL A 25 10.16 0.03 6.14
C VAL A 25 8.83 0.49 5.57
N TYR A 26 8.68 0.35 4.25
CA TYR A 26 7.42 0.58 3.55
C TYR A 26 6.82 -0.77 3.16
N ALA A 27 5.50 -0.88 3.28
CA ALA A 27 4.73 -2.03 2.81
C ALA A 27 3.84 -1.58 1.64
N GLN A 28 3.69 -2.44 0.64
CA GLN A 28 2.77 -2.21 -0.47
C GLN A 28 1.33 -2.38 0.02
N ASP A 29 0.47 -1.40 -0.25
CA ASP A 29 -0.95 -1.37 0.10
C ASP A 29 -1.87 -1.76 -1.07
N ALA A 30 -1.28 -2.20 -2.19
CA ALA A 30 -1.95 -2.61 -3.43
C ALA A 30 -2.89 -1.56 -4.05
N SER A 31 -2.82 -0.29 -3.63
CA SER A 31 -3.80 0.73 -4.01
C SER A 31 -3.52 1.39 -5.37
N LEU A 32 -2.25 1.46 -5.78
CA LEU A 32 -1.85 1.99 -7.09
C LEU A 32 -0.67 1.22 -7.67
N GLU A 33 -0.81 0.76 -8.92
CA GLU A 33 0.28 0.17 -9.68
C GLU A 33 0.32 0.73 -11.10
N ILE A 34 1.50 1.20 -11.52
CA ILE A 34 1.74 1.73 -12.86
C ILE A 34 2.95 0.98 -13.44
N ALA A 35 2.71 0.21 -14.50
CA ALA A 35 3.74 -0.53 -15.20
C ALA A 35 3.60 -0.38 -16.71
N TRP A 36 4.73 -0.51 -17.43
CA TRP A 36 4.70 -0.66 -18.88
C TRP A 36 3.95 -1.94 -19.25
N SER A 37 3.05 -1.90 -20.23
CA SER A 37 2.27 -3.08 -20.64
C SER A 37 3.13 -4.30 -21.00
N ARG A 38 4.36 -4.09 -21.48
CA ARG A 38 5.32 -5.18 -21.75
C ARG A 38 5.69 -6.00 -20.50
N VAL A 39 5.60 -5.43 -19.29
CA VAL A 39 5.98 -6.08 -18.02
C VAL A 39 5.06 -7.27 -17.75
N PRO A 40 3.73 -7.09 -17.59
CA PRO A 40 2.84 -8.24 -17.44
C PRO A 40 2.81 -9.11 -18.70
N LEU A 41 2.80 -8.51 -19.90
CA LEU A 41 2.62 -9.27 -21.15
C LEU A 41 3.81 -10.13 -21.57
N LYS A 42 5.04 -9.77 -21.18
CA LYS A 42 6.25 -10.51 -21.60
C LYS A 42 7.03 -11.13 -20.44
N LEU A 43 6.97 -10.52 -19.25
CA LEU A 43 7.74 -10.96 -18.09
C LEU A 43 6.91 -11.75 -17.08
N ASN A 44 5.58 -11.81 -17.27
CA ASN A 44 4.66 -12.47 -16.35
C ASN A 44 4.83 -12.01 -14.89
N SER A 45 5.04 -10.71 -14.72
CA SER A 45 5.22 -10.02 -13.44
C SER A 45 4.44 -8.72 -13.46
N ILE A 46 4.00 -8.27 -12.29
CA ILE A 46 3.42 -6.93 -12.10
C ILE A 46 4.53 -5.88 -11.87
N ALA A 47 5.63 -6.30 -11.24
CA ALA A 47 6.80 -5.48 -10.99
C ALA A 47 7.88 -5.62 -12.07
N GLY A 48 8.44 -4.48 -12.50
CA GLY A 48 9.64 -4.43 -13.33
C GLY A 48 10.94 -4.46 -12.50
N GLU A 49 12.08 -4.32 -13.17
CA GLU A 49 13.41 -4.31 -12.51
C GLU A 49 13.71 -3.00 -11.77
N ALA A 50 13.15 -1.88 -12.23
CA ALA A 50 13.25 -0.58 -11.58
C ALA A 50 11.92 -0.25 -10.93
N ILE A 51 11.92 -0.11 -9.60
CA ILE A 51 10.73 0.14 -8.78
C ILE A 51 10.89 1.50 -8.10
N ILE A 52 9.89 2.36 -8.24
CA ILE A 52 9.80 3.65 -7.56
C ILE A 52 8.49 3.65 -6.77
N PRO A 53 8.52 3.88 -5.44
CA PRO A 53 7.31 3.89 -4.64
C PRO A 53 6.52 5.19 -4.84
N PHE A 54 5.20 5.07 -4.87
CA PHE A 54 4.29 6.15 -4.49
C PHE A 54 3.94 5.96 -3.01
N VAL A 55 4.13 6.99 -2.19
CA VAL A 55 3.92 6.88 -0.72
C VAL A 55 2.58 7.48 -0.34
N SER A 56 1.61 6.60 -0.15
CA SER A 56 0.24 6.92 0.29
C SER A 56 0.23 7.70 1.60
N GLN A 57 -0.73 8.62 1.75
CA GLN A 57 -0.92 9.43 2.95
C GLN A 57 -2.24 9.11 3.64
N GLY A 58 -2.24 9.08 4.97
CA GLY A 58 -3.46 8.84 5.76
C GLY A 58 -4.14 7.52 5.39
N TYR A 59 -5.39 7.60 4.92
CA TYR A 59 -6.22 6.45 4.56
C TYR A 59 -6.26 6.16 3.04
N GLU A 60 -5.36 6.74 2.23
CA GLU A 60 -5.31 6.50 0.78
C GLU A 60 -5.10 5.02 0.42
N GLY A 61 -4.43 4.26 1.31
CA GLY A 61 -4.18 2.83 1.16
C GLY A 61 -5.12 1.92 1.96
N PHE A 62 -6.31 2.40 2.34
CA PHE A 62 -7.28 1.60 3.10
C PHE A 62 -7.89 0.52 2.20
N ASP A 63 -7.59 -0.74 2.52
CA ASP A 63 -8.01 -1.91 1.75
C ASP A 63 -9.28 -2.55 2.34
N ILE A 64 -10.13 -3.11 1.49
CA ILE A 64 -11.40 -3.75 1.88
C ILE A 64 -11.35 -5.21 1.44
N ASN A 65 -11.14 -6.10 2.40
CA ASN A 65 -11.08 -7.54 2.16
C ASN A 65 -12.26 -8.28 2.77
N GLU A 66 -12.68 -7.85 3.96
CA GLU A 66 -13.73 -8.50 4.75
C GLU A 66 -14.93 -7.55 4.98
N PRO A 67 -16.13 -8.06 5.29
CA PRO A 67 -17.31 -7.22 5.53
C PRO A 67 -17.12 -6.15 6.62
N GLU A 68 -16.31 -6.43 7.63
CA GLU A 68 -16.00 -5.51 8.72
C GLU A 68 -15.19 -4.29 8.26
N ASP A 69 -14.40 -4.42 7.19
CA ASP A 69 -13.62 -3.30 6.64
C ASP A 69 -14.55 -2.22 6.06
N CYS A 70 -15.67 -2.63 5.46
CA CYS A 70 -16.72 -1.70 5.00
C CYS A 70 -17.31 -0.90 6.16
N TRP A 71 -17.62 -1.56 7.28
CA TRP A 71 -18.17 -0.90 8.47
C TRP A 71 -17.18 0.12 9.04
N LEU A 72 -15.89 -0.23 9.04
CA LEU A 72 -14.84 0.68 9.47
C LEU A 72 -14.70 1.88 8.52
N ALA A 73 -14.74 1.66 7.21
CA ALA A 73 -14.69 2.72 6.21
C ALA A 73 -15.85 3.73 6.39
N GLU A 74 -17.08 3.24 6.54
CA GLU A 74 -18.25 4.08 6.81
C GLU A 74 -18.08 4.88 8.11
N ARG A 75 -17.59 4.23 9.17
CA ARG A 75 -17.37 4.90 10.46
C ARG A 75 -16.33 6.02 10.37
N LEU A 76 -15.26 5.82 9.59
CA LEU A 76 -14.23 6.83 9.36
C LEU A 76 -14.79 8.07 8.65
N LEU A 77 -15.75 7.88 7.73
CA LEU A 77 -16.45 8.97 7.05
C LEU A 77 -17.43 9.70 7.99
N ASP A 78 -18.25 8.95 8.74
CA ASP A 78 -19.23 9.52 9.68
C ASP A 78 -18.57 10.38 10.77
N THR A 79 -17.43 9.93 11.27
CA THR A 79 -16.65 10.64 12.29
C THR A 79 -15.80 11.77 11.70
N LYS A 80 -15.79 11.92 10.38
CA LYS A 80 -14.95 12.86 9.63
C LYS A 80 -13.45 12.67 9.91
N ALA A 81 -13.04 11.44 10.24
CA ALA A 81 -11.63 11.07 10.39
C ALA A 81 -10.92 11.05 9.02
N THR A 82 -11.68 10.82 7.95
CA THR A 82 -11.26 10.96 6.56
C THR A 82 -12.42 11.50 5.71
N VAL A 83 -12.13 11.84 4.46
CA VAL A 83 -13.12 12.24 3.46
C VAL A 83 -12.85 11.51 2.15
N LEU A 84 -13.91 11.17 1.42
CA LEU A 84 -13.75 10.69 0.04
C LEU A 84 -13.38 11.86 -0.88
N PRO A 85 -12.55 11.64 -1.91
CA PRO A 85 -12.25 12.66 -2.90
C PRO A 85 -13.51 13.06 -3.67
N THR A 86 -13.64 14.34 -3.99
CA THR A 86 -14.70 14.83 -4.88
C THR A 86 -14.34 14.50 -6.32
N ILE A 87 -15.24 13.82 -7.03
CA ILE A 87 -15.06 13.46 -8.44
C ILE A 87 -16.07 14.25 -9.27
N ASP A 88 -15.59 15.29 -9.96
CA ASP A 88 -16.41 16.19 -10.79
C ASP A 88 -16.44 15.79 -12.26
N ILE A 89 -15.94 14.60 -12.59
CA ILE A 89 -15.93 14.05 -13.95
C ILE A 89 -17.00 12.99 -14.11
N GLU A 90 -17.66 13.01 -15.27
CA GLU A 90 -18.60 11.97 -15.64
C GLU A 90 -17.88 10.61 -15.79
N PRO A 91 -18.50 9.50 -15.36
CA PRO A 91 -17.94 8.16 -15.57
C PRO A 91 -17.67 7.87 -17.04
N TYR A 92 -16.61 7.09 -17.31
CA TYR A 92 -16.32 6.62 -18.66
C TYR A 92 -17.48 5.77 -19.20
N LYS A 93 -18.02 6.17 -20.36
CA LYS A 93 -19.09 5.42 -21.04
C LYS A 93 -18.47 4.35 -21.92
N VAL A 94 -18.74 3.09 -21.61
CA VAL A 94 -18.41 1.98 -22.50
C VAL A 94 -19.39 2.00 -23.67
N ASN A 95 -18.89 2.14 -24.89
CA ASN A 95 -19.71 1.92 -26.08
C ASN A 95 -19.83 0.39 -26.28
N GLU A 96 -21.04 -0.15 -26.19
CA GLU A 96 -21.37 -1.54 -26.55
C GLU A 96 -21.28 -1.78 -28.07
#